data_AF-A0A8T3NIS9-F1
#
_entry.id   AF-A0A8T3NIS9-F1
#
_cell.length_a   1.000
_cell.length_b   1.000
_cell.length_c   1.000
_cell.angle_alpha   90.00
_cell.angle_beta   90.00
_cell.angle_gamma   90.00
#
_symmetry.space_group_name_H-M   'P 1'
#
loop_
_entity.id
_entity.type
_entity.pdbx_description
1 polymer ?
#
loop_
_entity_poly.entity_id
_entity_poly.type
_entity_poly.pdbx_seq_one_letter_code
_entity_poly.pdbx_strand_id
1 'polypeptide(L)'
;MRLLLPLLLLLAAALLDPAPVAWAQAAPFCQAGQAPAFLHGFGTLKARLGAAMGEPIECEHANAVNGDTLQQTTTGLAFYRESTNTPTFTDGHRHWALTAADLVYWEGLAIDPPITASPVRVAGPPGPPGVEVLGFVRGVVPEINAFWRDIFAGAGVSYVSAGVSWVEFGQTARTACGRGLLSGPLYCRIDRTIYLDSRFFQELWAFKEDAAVVVVIAHEWGHHIQDLLGIDGRRRPGLTIELQADCMAGMFFRHAASQGRLQEGDLDEAAAVSLRSGDPTWRSPTDRRAHGSGEQRVSAFRQGYNGESCFS
;
A
#
# COMPACT_ATOMS: atom_id res chain seq x y z
N MET A 1 76.86 -30.76 26.78
CA MET A 1 76.18 -30.37 28.04
C MET A 1 75.12 -29.31 27.73
N ARG A 2 73.85 -29.72 27.61
CA ARG A 2 72.62 -28.95 27.92
C ARG A 2 71.41 -29.78 27.46
N LEU A 3 70.72 -30.34 28.44
CA LEU A 3 69.41 -31.00 28.29
C LEU A 3 68.34 -29.95 27.99
N LEU A 4 67.39 -30.27 27.10
CA LEU A 4 66.08 -29.63 27.07
C LEU A 4 64.99 -30.70 26.83
N LEU A 5 64.13 -30.83 27.83
CA LEU A 5 62.95 -31.69 27.93
C LEU A 5 61.79 -31.07 27.11
N PRO A 6 60.99 -31.81 26.34
CA PRO A 6 59.73 -31.28 25.84
C PRO A 6 58.59 -31.55 26.83
N LEU A 7 57.84 -30.48 27.08
CA LEU A 7 56.64 -30.34 27.89
C LEU A 7 55.50 -31.17 27.29
N LEU A 8 54.94 -32.14 28.03
CA LEU A 8 53.69 -32.82 27.67
C LEU A 8 52.50 -31.87 27.93
N LEU A 9 51.81 -31.44 26.87
CA LEU A 9 50.51 -30.80 26.93
C LEU A 9 49.41 -31.87 26.88
N LEU A 10 48.73 -32.08 28.00
CA LEU A 10 47.50 -32.87 28.10
C LEU A 10 46.35 -32.08 27.47
N LEU A 11 45.90 -32.50 26.28
CA LEU A 11 44.63 -32.07 25.69
C LEU A 11 43.49 -32.90 26.30
N ALA A 12 42.68 -32.27 27.15
CA ALA A 12 41.39 -32.82 27.57
C ALA A 12 40.39 -32.65 26.42
N ALA A 13 39.96 -33.75 25.81
CA ALA A 13 38.88 -33.75 24.84
C ALA A 13 37.54 -33.56 25.57
N ALA A 14 36.92 -32.39 25.42
CA ALA A 14 35.53 -32.18 25.81
C ALA A 14 34.63 -32.89 24.79
N LEU A 15 34.00 -33.99 25.22
CA LEU A 15 32.91 -34.62 24.47
C LEU A 15 31.71 -33.67 24.50
N LEU A 16 31.46 -33.00 23.37
CA LEU A 16 30.22 -32.24 23.15
C LEU A 16 29.11 -33.27 22.90
N ASP A 17 28.17 -33.39 23.84
CA ASP A 17 26.91 -34.08 23.60
C ASP A 17 26.17 -33.38 22.44
N PRO A 18 25.72 -34.10 21.39
CA PRO A 18 24.87 -33.51 20.38
C PRO A 18 23.54 -33.14 21.03
N ALA A 19 23.19 -31.86 20.97
CA ALA A 19 21.89 -31.38 21.42
C ALA A 19 20.76 -32.21 20.76
N PRO A 20 19.69 -32.54 21.49
CA PRO A 20 18.58 -33.29 20.93
C PRO A 20 18.01 -32.53 19.73
N VAL A 21 17.95 -33.21 18.58
CA VAL A 21 17.30 -32.69 17.37
C VAL A 21 15.82 -32.52 17.71
N ALA A 22 15.40 -31.28 17.92
CA ALA A 22 14.00 -30.93 18.08
C ALA A 22 13.30 -31.24 16.76
N TRP A 23 12.44 -32.27 16.75
CA TRP A 23 11.56 -32.53 15.62
C TRP A 23 10.58 -31.37 15.53
N ALA A 24 10.73 -30.51 14.52
CA ALA A 24 9.74 -29.49 14.22
C ALA A 24 8.39 -30.18 14.02
N GLN A 25 7.36 -29.74 14.75
CA GLN A 25 6.00 -30.23 14.52
C GLN A 25 5.62 -29.96 13.06
N ALA A 26 5.10 -30.99 12.38
CA ALA A 26 4.57 -30.83 11.05
C ALA A 26 3.45 -29.78 11.07
N ALA A 27 3.42 -28.92 10.06
CA ALA A 27 2.37 -27.93 9.92
C ALA A 27 0.99 -28.62 9.82
N PRO A 28 -0.10 -27.98 10.29
CA PRO A 28 -1.42 -28.58 10.29
C PRO A 28 -1.81 -29.12 8.92
N PHE A 29 -2.56 -30.23 8.92
CA PHE A 29 -3.08 -30.91 7.74
C PHE A 29 -2.04 -31.41 6.71
N CYS A 30 -0.75 -31.21 6.96
CA CYS A 30 0.31 -31.74 6.12
C CYS A 30 0.59 -33.21 6.42
N GLN A 31 0.91 -33.98 5.38
CA GLN A 31 1.43 -35.32 5.55
C GLN A 31 2.83 -35.30 6.20
N ALA A 32 3.27 -36.45 6.74
CA ALA A 32 4.59 -36.56 7.33
C ALA A 32 5.69 -36.19 6.31
N GLY A 33 6.49 -35.16 6.62
CA GLY A 33 7.56 -34.66 5.75
C GLY A 33 7.09 -33.70 4.65
N GLN A 34 5.80 -33.38 4.56
CA GLN A 34 5.26 -32.38 3.64
C GLN A 34 5.33 -30.98 4.26
N ALA A 35 5.78 -30.00 3.49
CA ALA A 35 5.72 -28.59 3.85
C ALA A 35 4.44 -27.95 3.27
N PRO A 36 3.86 -26.95 3.95
CA PRO A 36 2.80 -26.11 3.38
C PRO A 36 3.22 -25.53 2.03
N ALA A 37 2.36 -25.69 1.03
CA ALA A 37 2.52 -25.11 -0.29
C ALA A 37 1.14 -24.81 -0.87
N PHE A 38 1.05 -23.77 -1.70
CA PHE A 38 -0.13 -23.50 -2.49
C PHE A 38 -0.15 -24.39 -3.73
N LEU A 39 -1.24 -25.12 -3.95
CA LEU A 39 -1.41 -26.00 -5.10
C LEU A 39 -2.54 -25.48 -5.99
N HIS A 40 -2.55 -25.92 -7.25
CA HIS A 40 -3.64 -25.68 -8.21
C HIS A 40 -4.16 -24.23 -8.25
N GLY A 41 -5.44 -24.03 -7.90
CA GLY A 41 -6.09 -22.72 -7.90
C GLY A 41 -5.49 -21.75 -6.89
N PHE A 42 -5.06 -22.23 -5.72
CA PHE A 42 -4.38 -21.38 -4.73
C PHE A 42 -2.98 -20.99 -5.18
N GLY A 43 -2.26 -21.91 -5.85
CA GLY A 43 -0.99 -21.58 -6.48
C GLY A 43 -1.15 -20.49 -7.54
N THR A 44 -2.23 -20.55 -8.32
CA THR A 44 -2.58 -19.52 -9.31
C THR A 44 -2.91 -18.18 -8.64
N LEU A 45 -3.72 -18.19 -7.56
CA LEU A 45 -4.00 -16.99 -6.77
C LEU A 45 -2.73 -16.38 -6.21
N LYS A 46 -1.84 -17.18 -5.61
CA LYS A 46 -0.56 -16.72 -5.08
C LYS A 46 0.31 -16.08 -6.16
N ALA A 47 0.35 -16.67 -7.36
CA ALA A 47 1.09 -16.10 -8.47
C ALA A 47 0.55 -14.73 -8.90
N ARG A 48 -0.77 -14.50 -8.79
CA ARG A 48 -1.40 -13.22 -9.15
C ARG A 48 -1.36 -12.19 -8.01
N LEU A 49 -1.50 -12.61 -6.75
CA LEU A 49 -1.64 -11.75 -5.57
C LEU A 49 -0.31 -11.50 -4.83
N GLY A 50 0.69 -12.36 -5.05
CA GLY A 50 2.02 -12.23 -4.47
C GLY A 50 2.01 -12.13 -2.95
N ALA A 51 2.53 -11.02 -2.41
CA ALA A 51 2.67 -10.81 -0.98
C ALA A 51 1.31 -10.63 -0.26
N ALA A 52 0.26 -10.19 -0.95
CA ALA A 52 -1.05 -9.97 -0.33
C ALA A 52 -1.66 -11.27 0.22
N MET A 53 -1.42 -12.39 -0.46
CA MET A 53 -1.88 -13.71 -0.04
C MET A 53 -1.01 -14.37 1.04
N GLY A 54 0.16 -13.79 1.34
CA GLY A 54 1.06 -14.35 2.36
C GLY A 54 1.62 -15.72 1.97
N GLU A 55 2.14 -16.45 2.95
CA GLU A 55 2.65 -17.82 2.78
C GLU A 55 1.70 -18.82 3.45
N PRO A 56 1.58 -20.06 2.95
CA PRO A 56 0.71 -21.05 3.56
C PRO A 56 1.30 -21.49 4.91
N ILE A 57 0.47 -21.54 5.95
CA ILE A 57 0.89 -21.99 7.29
C ILE A 57 0.41 -23.41 7.61
N GLU A 58 -0.39 -23.98 6.73
CA GLU A 58 -0.91 -25.35 6.77
C GLU A 58 -1.07 -25.91 5.36
N CYS A 59 -1.28 -27.22 5.22
CA CYS A 59 -1.60 -27.82 3.92
C CYS A 59 -3.09 -27.76 3.61
N GLU A 60 -3.42 -27.75 2.31
CA GLU A 60 -4.80 -27.77 1.83
C GLU A 60 -5.57 -28.96 2.40
N HIS A 61 -6.78 -28.71 2.90
CA HIS A 61 -7.64 -29.75 3.46
C HIS A 61 -9.10 -29.50 3.14
N ALA A 62 -9.89 -30.57 3.09
CA ALA A 62 -11.32 -30.45 2.89
C ALA A 62 -12.01 -29.95 4.18
N ASN A 63 -13.01 -29.10 4.00
CA ASN A 63 -13.98 -28.76 5.01
C ASN A 63 -15.00 -29.90 5.09
N ALA A 64 -15.08 -30.52 6.28
CA ALA A 64 -15.94 -31.69 6.50
C ALA A 64 -17.44 -31.42 6.33
N VAL A 65 -17.87 -30.16 6.39
CA VAL A 65 -19.30 -29.79 6.32
C VAL A 65 -19.77 -29.60 4.89
N ASN A 66 -18.98 -28.97 4.04
CA ASN A 66 -19.43 -28.50 2.74
C ASN A 66 -18.54 -28.92 1.56
N GLY A 67 -17.46 -29.68 1.81
CA GLY A 67 -16.55 -30.16 0.77
C GLY A 67 -15.56 -29.12 0.24
N ASP A 68 -15.70 -27.85 0.63
CA ASP A 68 -14.78 -26.78 0.21
C ASP A 68 -13.36 -27.09 0.65
N THR A 69 -12.36 -26.79 -0.18
CA THR A 69 -10.95 -26.90 0.23
C THR A 69 -10.52 -25.63 0.93
N LEU A 70 -9.84 -25.72 2.06
CA LEU A 70 -9.38 -24.60 2.88
C LEU A 70 -7.87 -24.67 3.07
N GLN A 71 -7.25 -23.49 3.21
CA GLN A 71 -5.85 -23.36 3.63
C GLN A 71 -5.60 -21.99 4.27
N GLN A 72 -5.20 -21.99 5.54
CA GLN A 72 -4.75 -20.78 6.24
C GLN A 72 -3.40 -20.31 5.69
N THR A 73 -3.26 -18.99 5.66
CA THR A 73 -2.05 -18.28 5.23
C THR A 73 -1.62 -17.30 6.32
N THR A 74 -0.44 -16.72 6.19
CA THR A 74 0.04 -15.68 7.12
C THR A 74 -0.80 -14.41 7.10
N THR A 75 -1.61 -14.16 6.06
CA THR A 75 -2.37 -12.92 5.89
C THR A 75 -3.89 -13.11 5.76
N GLY A 76 -4.37 -14.35 5.79
CA GLY A 76 -5.78 -14.65 5.58
C GLY A 76 -6.07 -16.12 5.27
N LEU A 77 -7.20 -16.37 4.62
CA LEU A 77 -7.69 -17.70 4.27
C LEU A 77 -7.80 -17.84 2.74
N ALA A 78 -7.17 -18.89 2.20
CA ALA A 78 -7.47 -19.39 0.87
C ALA A 78 -8.56 -20.46 0.98
N PHE A 79 -9.58 -20.39 0.13
CA PHE A 79 -10.62 -21.40 0.05
C PHE A 79 -11.08 -21.64 -1.38
N TYR A 80 -11.38 -22.88 -1.72
CA TYR A 80 -11.94 -23.28 -3.01
C TYR A 80 -13.35 -23.77 -2.76
N ARG A 81 -14.29 -23.13 -3.45
CA ARG A 81 -15.71 -23.43 -3.39
C ARG A 81 -16.02 -24.57 -4.34
N GLU A 82 -16.46 -25.73 -3.84
CA GLU A 82 -16.82 -26.86 -4.70
C GLU A 82 -18.06 -26.50 -5.56
N SER A 83 -19.05 -25.87 -4.93
CA SER A 83 -20.33 -25.50 -5.59
C SER A 83 -20.20 -24.54 -6.76
N THR A 84 -19.21 -23.63 -6.74
CA THR A 84 -18.99 -22.61 -7.77
C THR A 84 -17.69 -22.83 -8.54
N ASN A 85 -16.94 -23.88 -8.22
CA ASN A 85 -15.63 -24.17 -8.79
C ASN A 85 -14.69 -22.95 -8.77
N THR A 86 -14.68 -22.21 -7.66
CA THR A 86 -14.02 -20.90 -7.57
C THR A 86 -12.98 -20.89 -6.45
N PRO A 87 -11.68 -20.81 -6.77
CA PRO A 87 -10.63 -20.51 -5.81
C PRO A 87 -10.68 -19.04 -5.39
N THR A 88 -10.64 -18.78 -4.09
CA THR A 88 -10.74 -17.45 -3.49
C THR A 88 -9.71 -17.28 -2.37
N PHE A 89 -9.19 -16.06 -2.20
CA PHE A 89 -8.44 -15.64 -1.02
C PHE A 89 -9.16 -14.49 -0.34
N THR A 90 -9.15 -14.47 1.00
CA THR A 90 -9.69 -13.38 1.80
C THR A 90 -8.80 -13.06 3.00
N ASP A 91 -8.67 -11.78 3.34
CA ASP A 91 -8.09 -11.33 4.61
C ASP A 91 -9.15 -11.06 5.69
N GLY A 92 -10.41 -11.43 5.41
CA GLY A 92 -11.58 -11.22 6.26
C GLY A 92 -12.50 -10.11 5.77
N HIS A 93 -11.98 -9.08 5.09
CA HIS A 93 -12.80 -8.00 4.52
C HIS A 93 -12.68 -7.90 3.01
N ARG A 94 -11.48 -8.12 2.48
CA ARG A 94 -11.17 -8.08 1.05
C ARG A 94 -11.12 -9.49 0.51
N HIS A 95 -11.56 -9.66 -0.72
CA HIS A 95 -11.67 -10.96 -1.37
C HIS A 95 -11.17 -10.90 -2.80
N TRP A 96 -10.50 -11.96 -3.22
CA TRP A 96 -10.02 -12.13 -4.59
C TRP A 96 -10.35 -13.53 -5.06
N ALA A 97 -11.04 -13.67 -6.19
CA ALA A 97 -11.43 -14.97 -6.72
C ALA A 97 -11.00 -15.16 -8.17
N LEU A 98 -10.53 -16.35 -8.51
CA LEU A 98 -10.31 -16.77 -9.89
C LEU A 98 -11.63 -17.28 -10.47
N THR A 99 -12.34 -16.40 -11.18
CA THR A 99 -13.56 -16.78 -11.90
C THR A 99 -13.23 -17.35 -13.28
N ALA A 100 -14.25 -17.83 -14.00
CA ALA A 100 -14.10 -18.25 -15.38
C ALA A 100 -13.67 -17.11 -16.33
N ALA A 101 -13.95 -15.84 -15.97
CA ALA A 101 -13.57 -14.69 -16.78
C ALA A 101 -12.11 -14.27 -16.51
N ASP A 102 -11.79 -13.94 -15.26
CA ASP A 102 -10.43 -13.71 -14.75
C ASP A 102 -10.48 -13.56 -13.21
N LEU A 103 -9.38 -13.11 -12.60
CA LEU A 103 -9.30 -12.66 -11.22
C LEU A 103 -10.25 -11.47 -10.99
N VAL A 104 -11.11 -11.57 -9.98
CA VAL A 104 -12.01 -10.48 -9.56
C VAL A 104 -11.79 -10.14 -8.09
N TYR A 105 -12.12 -8.91 -7.71
CA TYR A 105 -11.96 -8.34 -6.39
C TYR A 105 -13.29 -7.81 -5.85
N TRP A 106 -13.53 -8.00 -4.56
CA TRP A 106 -14.61 -7.31 -3.86
C TRP A 106 -14.31 -7.15 -2.37
N GLU A 107 -15.08 -6.29 -1.72
CA GLU A 107 -15.02 -6.04 -0.28
C GLU A 107 -16.35 -6.40 0.38
N GLY A 108 -16.31 -6.72 1.68
CA GLY A 108 -17.50 -6.95 2.50
C GLY A 108 -17.64 -8.39 2.98
N LEU A 109 -18.88 -8.78 3.30
CA LEU A 109 -19.17 -10.08 3.93
C LEU A 109 -19.55 -11.17 2.93
N ALA A 110 -19.67 -10.84 1.64
CA ALA A 110 -19.99 -11.81 0.61
C ALA A 110 -18.82 -12.80 0.46
N ILE A 111 -19.12 -14.09 0.60
CA ILE A 111 -18.12 -15.17 0.45
C ILE A 111 -17.90 -15.50 -1.03
N ASP A 112 -18.95 -15.46 -1.83
CA ASP A 112 -18.87 -15.65 -3.28
C ASP A 112 -18.79 -14.29 -3.99
N PRO A 113 -18.15 -14.21 -5.17
CA PRO A 113 -18.04 -12.97 -5.93
C PRO A 113 -19.42 -12.37 -6.22
N PRO A 114 -19.75 -11.16 -5.73
CA PRO A 114 -20.99 -10.49 -6.09
C PRO A 114 -20.95 -10.03 -7.54
N ILE A 115 -22.11 -9.66 -8.10
CA ILE A 115 -22.18 -9.09 -9.46
C ILE A 115 -21.36 -7.80 -9.59
N THR A 116 -21.12 -7.14 -8.46
CA THR A 116 -20.36 -5.90 -8.34
C THR A 116 -18.86 -6.14 -8.16
N ALA A 117 -18.40 -7.39 -8.21
CA ALA A 117 -16.97 -7.70 -8.14
C ALA A 117 -16.24 -7.12 -9.35
N SER A 118 -15.15 -6.40 -9.09
CA SER A 118 -14.38 -5.70 -10.11
C SER A 118 -13.28 -6.59 -10.68
N PRO A 119 -13.04 -6.60 -12.01
CA PRO A 119 -11.91 -7.33 -12.59
C PRO A 119 -10.58 -6.81 -12.05
N VAL A 120 -9.67 -7.71 -11.68
CA VAL A 120 -8.30 -7.37 -11.29
C VAL A 120 -7.43 -7.39 -12.54
N ARG A 121 -7.11 -6.21 -13.07
CA ARG A 121 -6.21 -6.09 -14.23
C ARG A 121 -4.78 -6.42 -13.82
N VAL A 122 -4.34 -7.64 -14.09
CA VAL A 122 -2.94 -8.04 -13.89
C VAL A 122 -2.18 -7.80 -15.19
N ALA A 123 -1.40 -6.71 -15.27
CA ALA A 123 -0.41 -6.56 -16.33
C ALA A 123 0.76 -7.56 -16.10
N GLY A 124 1.44 -7.94 -17.18
CA GLY A 124 2.50 -8.97 -17.25
C GLY A 124 3.67 -8.82 -16.26
N PRO A 125 4.64 -9.75 -16.28
CA PRO A 125 5.57 -9.97 -15.17
C PRO A 125 6.36 -8.70 -14.85
N PRO A 126 6.26 -8.15 -13.62
CA PRO A 126 6.92 -6.89 -13.27
C PRO A 126 8.41 -7.10 -12.99
N GLY A 127 9.22 -6.08 -13.25
CA GLY A 127 10.51 -5.94 -12.57
C GLY A 127 10.32 -5.83 -11.04
N PRO A 128 11.40 -5.69 -10.24
CA PRO A 128 11.23 -5.52 -8.79
C PRO A 128 10.30 -4.32 -8.52
N PRO A 129 9.13 -4.53 -7.85
CA PRO A 129 8.03 -3.55 -7.80
C PRO A 129 8.44 -2.14 -7.36
N GLY A 130 9.47 -2.01 -6.50
CA GLY A 130 9.97 -0.72 -6.02
C GLY A 130 10.69 0.14 -7.06
N VAL A 131 11.32 -0.45 -8.10
CA VAL A 131 12.11 0.31 -9.08
C VAL A 131 11.21 0.99 -10.11
N GLU A 132 10.15 0.31 -10.54
CA GLU A 132 9.20 0.85 -11.52
C GLU A 132 8.38 2.00 -10.93
N VAL A 133 7.80 1.81 -9.74
CA VAL A 133 7.01 2.86 -9.08
C VAL A 133 7.87 4.08 -8.72
N LEU A 134 9.11 3.88 -8.26
CA LEU A 134 10.02 4.99 -7.99
C LEU A 134 10.37 5.75 -9.28
N GLY A 135 10.54 5.05 -10.40
CA GLY A 135 10.70 5.66 -11.71
C GLY A 135 9.51 6.53 -12.11
N PHE A 136 8.29 6.01 -11.92
CA PHE A 136 7.05 6.74 -12.17
C PHE A 136 6.91 7.99 -11.28
N VAL A 137 7.12 7.84 -9.97
CA VAL A 137 7.14 8.95 -8.99
C VAL A 137 8.12 10.05 -9.42
N ARG A 138 9.33 9.67 -9.87
CA ARG A 138 10.34 10.63 -10.36
C ARG A 138 9.90 11.40 -11.61
N GLY A 139 9.00 10.85 -12.41
CA GLY A 139 8.39 11.54 -13.56
C GLY A 139 7.28 12.51 -13.15
N VAL A 140 6.42 12.09 -12.22
CA VAL A 140 5.24 12.85 -11.79
C VAL A 140 5.60 14.06 -10.92
N VAL A 141 6.59 13.92 -10.02
CA VAL A 141 6.99 14.97 -9.08
C VAL A 141 7.34 16.31 -9.77
N PRO A 142 8.17 16.34 -10.82
CA PRO A 142 8.43 17.57 -11.59
C PRO A 142 7.19 18.20 -12.22
N GLU A 143 6.20 17.40 -12.63
CA GLU A 143 4.97 17.90 -13.25
C GLU A 143 4.08 18.63 -12.25
N ILE A 144 3.86 18.04 -11.07
CA ILE A 144 3.11 18.67 -9.97
C ILE A 144 3.82 19.96 -9.52
N ASN A 145 5.14 19.91 -9.39
CA ASN A 145 5.96 21.07 -9.04
C ASN A 145 5.83 22.21 -10.07
N ALA A 146 5.89 21.88 -11.37
CA ALA A 146 5.74 22.86 -12.44
C ALA A 146 4.35 23.49 -12.45
N PHE A 147 3.30 22.69 -12.29
CA PHE A 147 1.92 23.16 -12.20
C PHE A 147 1.75 24.22 -11.10
N TRP A 148 2.21 23.93 -9.88
CA TRP A 148 2.09 24.89 -8.77
C TRP A 148 2.99 26.12 -8.93
N ARG A 149 4.21 25.95 -9.43
CA ARG A 149 5.09 27.08 -9.76
C ARG A 149 4.40 28.05 -10.72
N ASP A 150 3.74 27.53 -11.75
CA ASP A 150 3.09 28.36 -12.78
C ASP A 150 1.83 29.06 -12.20
N ILE A 151 1.06 28.40 -11.34
CA ILE A 151 -0.05 29.03 -10.59
C ILE A 151 0.46 30.19 -9.71
N PHE A 152 1.51 29.95 -8.92
CA PHE A 152 2.07 30.97 -8.02
C PHE A 152 2.64 32.16 -8.79
N ALA A 153 3.33 31.89 -9.92
CA ALA A 153 3.81 32.93 -10.81
C ALA A 153 2.66 33.77 -11.38
N GLY A 154 1.56 33.14 -11.82
CA GLY A 154 0.35 33.83 -12.26
C GLY A 154 -0.32 34.68 -11.18
N ALA A 155 -0.19 34.27 -9.91
CA ALA A 155 -0.69 35.02 -8.76
C ALA A 155 0.27 36.10 -8.23
N GLY A 156 1.50 36.18 -8.77
CA GLY A 156 2.53 37.11 -8.28
C GLY A 156 3.05 36.79 -6.87
N VAL A 157 2.98 35.51 -6.46
CA VAL A 157 3.42 35.03 -5.14
C VAL A 157 4.68 34.18 -5.29
N SER A 158 5.63 34.31 -4.35
CA SER A 158 6.85 33.51 -4.34
C SER A 158 6.57 32.02 -4.11
N TYR A 159 7.15 31.17 -4.93
CA TYR A 159 7.08 29.71 -4.82
C TYR A 159 8.44 29.11 -4.49
N VAL A 160 8.45 28.07 -3.65
CA VAL A 160 9.63 27.24 -3.37
C VAL A 160 9.16 25.79 -3.46
N SER A 161 9.87 24.93 -4.19
CA SER A 161 9.51 23.52 -4.30
C SER A 161 9.61 22.80 -2.96
N ALA A 162 8.71 21.84 -2.73
CA ALA A 162 8.89 20.82 -1.71
C ALA A 162 10.11 19.94 -2.04
N GLY A 163 10.79 19.45 -1.00
CA GLY A 163 11.65 18.28 -1.11
C GLY A 163 10.81 17.01 -1.25
N VAL A 164 11.36 15.96 -1.87
CA VAL A 164 10.72 14.64 -1.92
C VAL A 164 11.73 13.58 -1.49
N SER A 165 11.34 12.74 -0.54
CA SER A 165 12.18 11.69 0.03
C SER A 165 11.47 10.35 -0.04
N TRP A 166 12.06 9.39 -0.76
CA TRP A 166 11.58 8.01 -0.80
C TRP A 166 12.10 7.24 0.41
N VAL A 167 11.20 6.66 1.20
CA VAL A 167 11.53 5.91 2.41
C VAL A 167 11.27 4.43 2.15
N GLU A 168 12.34 3.63 2.14
CA GLU A 168 12.25 2.19 1.91
C GLU A 168 11.52 1.49 3.07
N PHE A 169 10.77 0.44 2.74
CA PHE A 169 9.99 -0.30 3.73
C PHE A 169 10.90 -0.86 4.82
N GLY A 170 10.45 -0.75 6.07
CA GLY A 170 11.22 -1.15 7.25
C GLY A 170 12.30 -0.14 7.67
N GLN A 171 12.52 0.94 6.92
CA GLN A 171 13.39 2.03 7.36
C GLN A 171 12.64 3.04 8.23
N THR A 172 13.30 3.52 9.28
CA THR A 172 12.79 4.65 10.08
C THR A 172 12.95 5.96 9.30
N ALA A 173 11.84 6.63 9.02
CA ALA A 173 11.85 7.98 8.48
C ALA A 173 12.45 8.94 9.53
N ARG A 174 13.47 9.69 9.11
CA ARG A 174 14.11 10.73 9.93
C ARG A 174 13.66 12.09 9.40
N THR A 175 12.52 12.56 9.87
CA THR A 175 11.95 13.84 9.44
C THR A 175 12.23 14.93 10.47
N ALA A 176 12.17 16.20 10.09
CA ALA A 176 12.20 17.29 11.06
C ALA A 176 10.94 17.34 11.95
N CYS A 177 9.84 16.72 11.52
CA CYS A 177 8.57 16.63 12.24
C CYS A 177 8.51 15.48 13.26
N GLY A 178 9.49 14.57 13.24
CA GLY A 178 9.54 13.41 14.10
C GLY A 178 10.30 12.23 13.49
N ARG A 179 10.53 11.20 14.32
CA ARG A 179 11.16 9.94 13.90
C ARG A 179 10.21 8.79 14.15
N GLY A 180 10.07 7.91 13.16
CA GLY A 180 9.19 6.75 13.26
C GLY A 180 9.13 5.97 11.95
N LEU A 181 8.44 4.84 11.97
CA LEU A 181 7.99 4.21 10.73
C LEU A 181 6.90 5.08 10.11
N LEU A 182 6.83 5.06 8.78
CA LEU A 182 5.70 5.66 8.06
C LEU A 182 4.50 4.72 8.11
N SER A 183 3.31 5.29 7.98
CA SER A 183 2.05 4.56 7.84
C SER A 183 1.28 5.19 6.69
N GLY A 184 1.96 5.33 5.55
CA GLY A 184 1.55 6.16 4.43
C GLY A 184 2.42 7.40 4.23
N PRO A 185 2.22 8.11 3.11
CA PRO A 185 2.96 9.33 2.79
C PRO A 185 2.66 10.47 3.77
N LEU A 186 3.56 11.45 3.85
CA LEU A 186 3.34 12.64 4.66
C LEU A 186 4.12 13.85 4.15
N TYR A 187 3.55 15.04 4.30
CA TYR A 187 4.26 16.30 4.22
C TYR A 187 4.75 16.77 5.60
N CYS A 188 6.05 17.03 5.73
CA CYS A 188 6.61 17.68 6.91
C CYS A 188 6.83 19.19 6.67
N ARG A 189 6.05 20.01 7.38
CA ARG A 189 6.16 21.49 7.33
C ARG A 189 7.54 22.04 7.75
N ILE A 190 8.23 21.39 8.69
CA ILE A 190 9.46 21.95 9.28
C ILE A 190 10.63 21.93 8.30
N ASP A 191 10.75 20.87 7.50
CA ASP A 191 11.78 20.72 6.46
C ASP A 191 11.21 20.84 5.03
N ARG A 192 9.92 21.13 4.89
CA ARG A 192 9.17 21.23 3.63
C ARG A 192 9.38 20.03 2.71
N THR A 193 9.44 18.84 3.29
CA THR A 193 9.70 17.60 2.54
C THR A 193 8.50 16.68 2.59
N ILE A 194 8.13 16.15 1.43
CA ILE A 194 7.18 15.05 1.27
C ILE A 194 7.95 13.74 1.41
N TYR A 195 7.59 12.93 2.40
CA TYR A 195 8.15 11.60 2.62
C TYR A 195 7.19 10.56 2.05
N LEU A 196 7.69 9.74 1.13
CA LEU A 196 6.92 8.74 0.41
C LEU A 196 7.22 7.36 0.99
N ASP A 197 6.22 6.73 1.59
CA ASP A 197 6.31 5.35 2.09
C ASP A 197 6.32 4.37 0.92
N SER A 198 7.49 3.78 0.65
CA SER A 198 7.66 2.86 -0.47
C SER A 198 6.69 1.69 -0.45
N ARG A 199 6.30 1.19 0.74
CA ARG A 199 5.34 0.08 0.84
C ARG A 199 3.97 0.50 0.33
N PHE A 200 3.50 1.67 0.74
CA PHE A 200 2.22 2.22 0.31
C PHE A 200 2.16 2.35 -1.22
N PHE A 201 3.19 2.92 -1.83
CA PHE A 201 3.24 3.09 -3.28
C PHE A 201 3.43 1.77 -4.05
N GLN A 202 4.20 0.82 -3.51
CA GLN A 202 4.31 -0.52 -4.09
C GLN A 202 2.99 -1.27 -4.06
N GLU A 203 2.18 -1.11 -3.00
CA GLU A 203 0.85 -1.70 -2.92
C GLU A 203 -0.08 -1.13 -4.00
N LEU A 204 -0.13 0.19 -4.21
CA LEU A 204 -0.89 0.80 -5.31
C LEU A 204 -0.40 0.33 -6.70
N TRP A 205 0.92 0.31 -6.90
CA TRP A 205 1.53 -0.10 -8.17
C TRP A 205 1.25 -1.57 -8.53
N ALA A 206 1.16 -2.44 -7.52
CA ALA A 206 0.82 -3.85 -7.71
C ALA A 206 -0.60 -4.04 -8.28
N PHE A 207 -1.52 -3.12 -7.94
CA PHE A 207 -2.88 -3.08 -8.50
C PHE A 207 -2.99 -2.29 -9.80
N LYS A 208 -1.85 -1.82 -10.35
CA LYS A 208 -1.78 -0.98 -11.56
C LYS A 208 -2.56 0.33 -11.41
N GLU A 209 -2.71 0.83 -10.19
CA GLU A 209 -3.39 2.09 -9.90
C GLU A 209 -2.38 3.25 -10.02
N ASP A 210 -1.94 3.58 -11.23
CA ASP A 210 -0.91 4.61 -11.46
C ASP A 210 -1.45 6.03 -11.18
N ALA A 211 -2.72 6.29 -11.49
CA ALA A 211 -3.36 7.55 -11.12
C ALA A 211 -3.58 7.68 -9.61
N ALA A 212 -3.75 6.56 -8.88
CA ALA A 212 -3.78 6.58 -7.42
C ALA A 212 -2.44 7.04 -6.83
N VAL A 213 -1.31 6.64 -7.43
CA VAL A 213 0.02 7.15 -7.04
C VAL A 213 0.08 8.66 -7.23
N VAL A 214 -0.43 9.18 -8.35
CA VAL A 214 -0.43 10.62 -8.66
C VAL A 214 -1.27 11.41 -7.67
N VAL A 215 -2.51 10.99 -7.38
CA VAL A 215 -3.42 11.75 -6.50
C VAL A 215 -2.89 11.85 -5.07
N VAL A 216 -2.22 10.80 -4.57
CA VAL A 216 -1.63 10.82 -3.23
C VAL A 216 -0.45 11.80 -3.16
N ILE A 217 0.42 11.82 -4.17
CA ILE A 217 1.52 12.81 -4.22
C ILE A 217 0.97 14.23 -4.35
N ALA A 218 -0.06 14.42 -5.19
CA ALA A 218 -0.69 15.72 -5.38
C ALA A 218 -1.39 16.22 -4.11
N HIS A 219 -1.98 15.32 -3.31
CA HIS A 219 -2.54 15.62 -2.00
C HIS A 219 -1.45 16.11 -1.02
N GLU A 220 -0.34 15.40 -0.90
CA GLU A 220 0.78 15.84 -0.04
C GLU A 220 1.38 17.18 -0.52
N TRP A 221 1.36 17.42 -1.84
CA TRP A 221 1.72 18.72 -2.38
C TRP A 221 0.72 19.82 -2.00
N GLY A 222 -0.57 19.49 -1.88
CA GLY A 222 -1.60 20.38 -1.35
C GLY A 222 -1.26 20.89 0.06
N HIS A 223 -0.76 20.02 0.94
CA HIS A 223 -0.26 20.43 2.25
C HIS A 223 0.95 21.38 2.17
N HIS A 224 1.83 21.15 1.20
CA HIS A 224 2.93 22.07 0.93
C HIS A 224 2.42 23.45 0.46
N ILE A 225 1.42 23.50 -0.42
CA ILE A 225 0.81 24.76 -0.85
C ILE A 225 0.13 25.49 0.30
N GLN A 226 -0.58 24.77 1.16
CA GLN A 226 -1.16 25.34 2.38
C GLN A 226 -0.08 25.98 3.26
N ASP A 227 1.07 25.34 3.42
CA ASP A 227 2.20 25.88 4.17
C ASP A 227 2.77 27.16 3.54
N LEU A 228 3.00 27.17 2.21
CA LEU A 228 3.49 28.38 1.51
C LEU A 228 2.52 29.56 1.63
N LEU A 229 1.21 29.29 1.64
CA LEU A 229 0.17 30.31 1.79
C LEU A 229 -0.11 30.70 3.25
N GLY A 230 0.58 30.09 4.22
CA GLY A 230 0.36 30.35 5.64
C GLY A 230 -0.98 29.85 6.17
N ILE A 231 -1.61 28.89 5.48
CA ILE A 231 -2.83 28.22 5.91
C ILE A 231 -2.47 27.26 7.05
N ASP A 232 -2.74 27.69 8.29
CA ASP A 232 -2.34 26.97 9.49
C ASP A 232 -3.42 25.98 9.98
N GLY A 233 -3.13 24.69 9.86
CA GLY A 233 -3.97 23.62 10.43
C GLY A 233 -4.01 23.57 11.96
N ARG A 234 -3.28 24.43 12.67
CA ARG A 234 -3.51 24.66 14.12
C ARG A 234 -4.67 25.61 14.41
N ARG A 235 -5.06 26.44 13.43
CA ARG A 235 -6.14 27.44 13.55
C ARG A 235 -7.43 27.04 12.83
N ARG A 236 -7.36 26.06 11.92
CA ARG A 236 -8.51 25.45 11.24
C ARG A 236 -8.71 24.01 11.72
N PRO A 237 -9.93 23.44 11.68
CA PRO A 237 -10.15 22.02 11.90
C PRO A 237 -9.28 21.18 10.96
N GLY A 238 -8.72 20.06 11.45
CA GLY A 238 -7.87 19.16 10.65
C GLY A 238 -8.58 18.74 9.37
N LEU A 239 -9.85 18.35 9.48
CA LEU A 239 -10.71 18.00 8.35
C LEU A 239 -10.72 19.04 7.22
N THR A 240 -10.79 20.34 7.54
CA THR A 240 -10.82 21.39 6.51
C THR A 240 -9.51 21.46 5.73
N ILE A 241 -8.39 21.18 6.40
CA ILE A 241 -7.06 21.17 5.78
C ILE A 241 -6.92 19.97 4.84
N GLU A 242 -7.34 18.80 5.30
CA GLU A 242 -7.26 17.54 4.54
C GLU A 242 -8.14 17.60 3.27
N LEU A 243 -9.41 18.01 3.40
CA LEU A 243 -10.30 18.14 2.25
C LEU A 243 -9.83 19.23 1.28
N GLN A 244 -9.24 20.32 1.77
CA GLN A 244 -8.66 21.32 0.87
C GLN A 244 -7.46 20.76 0.10
N ALA A 245 -6.63 19.90 0.70
CA ALA A 245 -5.54 19.22 0.01
C ALA A 245 -6.06 18.26 -1.08
N ASP A 246 -7.14 17.51 -0.79
CA ASP A 246 -7.83 16.70 -1.80
C ASP A 246 -8.37 17.54 -2.97
N CYS A 247 -8.96 18.70 -2.67
CA CYS A 247 -9.41 19.64 -3.71
C CYS A 247 -8.25 20.15 -4.58
N MET A 248 -7.12 20.50 -3.96
CA MET A 248 -5.91 20.91 -4.68
C MET A 248 -5.34 19.77 -5.55
N ALA A 249 -5.43 18.52 -5.12
CA ALA A 249 -5.09 17.37 -5.96
C ALA A 249 -6.00 17.28 -7.19
N GLY A 250 -7.31 17.53 -7.02
CA GLY A 250 -8.27 17.64 -8.11
C GLY A 250 -7.90 18.73 -9.14
N MET A 251 -7.41 19.89 -8.69
CA MET A 251 -6.94 20.95 -9.60
C MET A 251 -5.78 20.47 -10.50
N PHE A 252 -4.84 19.69 -9.95
CA PHE A 252 -3.77 19.09 -10.74
C PHE A 252 -4.30 18.08 -11.76
N PHE A 253 -5.25 17.23 -11.37
CA PHE A 253 -5.89 16.28 -12.29
C PHE A 253 -6.64 16.98 -13.42
N ARG A 254 -7.30 18.11 -13.14
CA ARG A 254 -7.91 18.96 -14.18
C ARG A 254 -6.87 19.48 -15.16
N HIS A 255 -5.72 19.91 -14.66
CA HIS A 255 -4.61 20.33 -15.51
C HIS A 255 -4.09 19.17 -16.37
N ALA A 256 -3.84 18.00 -15.78
CA ALA A 256 -3.41 16.80 -16.50
C ALA A 256 -4.42 16.39 -17.60
N ALA A 257 -5.72 16.45 -17.30
CA ALA A 257 -6.79 16.22 -18.28
C ALA A 257 -6.71 17.22 -19.45
N SER A 258 -6.49 18.51 -19.17
CA SER A 258 -6.35 19.54 -20.20
C SER A 258 -5.13 19.34 -21.13
N GLN A 259 -4.13 18.59 -20.65
CA GLN A 259 -2.93 18.22 -21.41
C GLN A 259 -3.06 16.86 -22.11
N GLY A 260 -4.23 16.20 -22.02
CA GLY A 260 -4.44 14.86 -22.59
C GLY A 260 -3.61 13.77 -21.91
N ARG A 261 -3.26 13.96 -20.63
CA ARG A 261 -2.40 13.03 -19.86
C ARG A 261 -3.18 12.01 -19.04
N LEU A 262 -4.51 12.13 -18.94
CA LEU A 262 -5.35 11.15 -18.26
C LEU A 262 -5.81 10.06 -19.23
N GLN A 263 -5.76 8.82 -18.77
CA GLN A 263 -6.31 7.65 -19.43
C GLN A 263 -7.73 7.37 -18.93
N GLU A 264 -8.43 6.46 -19.62
CA GLU A 264 -9.72 5.96 -19.16
C GLU A 264 -9.53 5.13 -17.88
N GLY A 265 -10.17 5.55 -16.79
CA GLY A 265 -10.06 4.91 -15.47
C GLY A 265 -9.28 5.73 -14.44
N ASP A 266 -8.40 6.65 -14.86
CA ASP A 266 -7.52 7.39 -13.94
C ASP A 266 -8.29 8.19 -12.87
N LEU A 267 -9.44 8.76 -13.24
CA LEU A 267 -10.29 9.50 -12.30
C LEU A 267 -10.98 8.58 -11.29
N ASP A 268 -11.32 7.36 -11.71
CA ASP A 268 -11.93 6.37 -10.84
C ASP A 268 -10.88 5.77 -9.89
N GLU A 269 -9.66 5.55 -10.37
CA GLU A 269 -8.52 5.15 -9.53
C GLU A 269 -8.19 6.22 -8.47
N ALA A 270 -8.09 7.48 -8.88
CA ALA A 270 -7.87 8.60 -7.98
C ALA A 270 -8.98 8.70 -6.92
N ALA A 271 -10.24 8.57 -7.34
CA ALA A 271 -11.38 8.57 -6.43
C ALA A 271 -11.37 7.34 -5.50
N ALA A 272 -11.00 6.16 -5.99
CA ALA A 272 -10.97 4.93 -5.20
C ALA A 272 -9.94 5.00 -4.07
N VAL A 273 -8.74 5.53 -4.34
CA VAL A 273 -7.73 5.71 -3.28
C VAL A 273 -8.13 6.81 -2.29
N SER A 274 -8.78 7.89 -2.74
CA SER A 274 -9.33 8.90 -1.82
C SER A 274 -10.43 8.33 -0.92
N LEU A 275 -11.29 7.46 -1.48
CA LEU A 275 -12.36 6.78 -0.75
C LEU A 275 -11.78 5.83 0.30
N ARG A 276 -10.82 4.96 -0.07
CA ARG A 276 -10.22 3.96 0.84
C ARG A 276 -9.39 4.58 1.96
N SER A 277 -8.80 5.75 1.71
CA SER A 277 -8.00 6.48 2.68
C SER A 277 -8.84 7.44 3.54
N GLY A 278 -10.17 7.35 3.46
CA GLY A 278 -11.08 8.02 4.38
C GLY A 278 -11.05 7.44 5.79
N ASP A 279 -11.40 8.26 6.76
CA ASP A 279 -11.50 7.85 8.15
C ASP A 279 -12.69 6.90 8.39
N PRO A 280 -12.55 5.93 9.30
CA PRO A 280 -13.67 5.09 9.70
C PRO A 280 -14.73 5.92 10.44
N THR A 281 -16.00 5.48 10.38
CA THR A 281 -17.17 6.22 10.88
C THR A 281 -17.14 6.55 12.38
N TRP A 282 -16.31 5.85 13.17
CA TRP A 282 -16.14 6.11 14.60
C TRP A 282 -15.10 7.19 14.92
N ARG A 283 -14.29 7.64 13.95
CA ARG A 283 -13.33 8.72 14.19
C ARG A 283 -14.06 10.06 14.20
N SER A 284 -13.77 10.88 15.22
CA SER A 284 -14.37 12.21 15.32
C SER A 284 -13.86 13.13 14.19
N PRO A 285 -14.74 13.86 13.48
CA PRO A 285 -14.35 14.91 12.53
C PRO A 285 -13.54 16.06 13.15
N THR A 286 -13.59 16.20 14.47
CA THR A 286 -12.82 17.21 15.22
C THR A 286 -11.44 16.70 15.68
N ASP A 287 -11.12 15.43 15.43
CA ASP A 287 -9.77 14.91 15.65
C ASP A 287 -8.79 15.68 14.74
N ARG A 288 -7.67 16.11 15.30
CA ARG A 288 -6.62 16.80 14.54
C ARG A 288 -5.93 15.88 13.52
N ARG A 289 -6.15 14.57 13.63
CA ARG A 289 -5.71 13.54 12.69
C ARG A 289 -6.87 12.97 11.86
N ALA A 290 -7.97 13.70 11.74
CA ALA A 290 -9.07 13.32 10.86
C ALA A 290 -8.81 13.81 9.44
N HIS A 291 -8.85 12.88 8.48
CA HIS A 291 -8.82 13.09 7.03
C HIS A 291 -10.22 13.34 6.45
N GLY A 292 -11.28 12.91 7.16
CA GLY A 292 -12.66 12.95 6.69
C GLY A 292 -13.15 11.62 6.13
N SER A 293 -14.46 11.48 5.93
CA SER A 293 -15.01 10.27 5.30
C SER A 293 -14.54 10.16 3.86
N GLY A 294 -14.49 8.94 3.34
CA GLY A 294 -14.08 8.72 1.95
C GLY A 294 -14.93 9.52 0.96
N GLU A 295 -16.24 9.65 1.20
CA GLU A 295 -17.14 10.44 0.36
C GLU A 295 -16.79 11.93 0.40
N GLN A 296 -16.44 12.47 1.57
CA GLN A 296 -16.02 13.87 1.70
C GLN A 296 -14.74 14.12 0.90
N ARG A 297 -13.78 13.21 0.98
CA ARG A 297 -12.51 13.28 0.26
C ARG A 297 -12.71 13.22 -1.25
N VAL A 298 -13.52 12.28 -1.75
CA VAL A 298 -13.89 12.20 -3.17
C VAL A 298 -14.64 13.44 -3.64
N SER A 299 -15.55 13.97 -2.81
CA SER A 299 -16.29 15.20 -3.12
C SER A 299 -15.33 16.39 -3.27
N ALA A 300 -14.36 16.52 -2.36
CA ALA A 300 -13.39 17.61 -2.40
C ALA A 300 -12.45 17.47 -3.62
N PHE A 301 -11.97 16.27 -3.92
CA PHE A 301 -11.22 16.01 -5.15
C PHE A 301 -12.01 16.42 -6.40
N ARG A 302 -13.28 16.03 -6.50
CA ARG A 302 -14.16 16.39 -7.63
C ARG A 302 -14.40 17.88 -7.73
N GLN A 303 -14.50 18.60 -6.62
CA GLN A 303 -14.63 20.05 -6.61
C GLN A 303 -13.46 20.71 -7.37
N GLY A 304 -12.22 20.39 -7.02
CA GLY A 304 -11.04 20.91 -7.71
C GLY A 304 -10.94 20.44 -9.16
N TYR A 305 -11.28 19.19 -9.43
CA TYR A 305 -11.31 18.65 -10.79
C TYR A 305 -12.32 19.38 -11.70
N ASN A 306 -13.48 19.76 -11.15
CA ASN A 306 -14.51 20.51 -11.86
C ASN A 306 -14.15 21.99 -12.06
N GLY A 307 -13.05 22.46 -11.47
CA GLY A 307 -12.56 23.84 -11.59
C GLY A 307 -13.21 24.80 -10.61
N GLU A 308 -13.83 24.29 -9.54
CA GLU A 308 -14.32 25.11 -8.43
C GLU A 308 -13.15 25.56 -7.53
N SER A 309 -13.34 26.65 -6.78
CA SER A 309 -12.27 27.18 -5.93
C SER A 309 -12.00 26.29 -4.72
N CYS A 310 -10.74 25.96 -4.48
CA CYS A 310 -10.27 25.28 -3.27
C CYS A 310 -9.85 26.25 -2.13
N PHE A 311 -9.90 27.57 -2.37
CA PHE A 311 -9.28 28.59 -1.48
C PHE A 311 -10.29 29.48 -0.72
N SER A 312 -11.57 29.08 -0.66
CA SER A 312 -12.62 29.81 0.06
C SER A 312 -12.46 29.82 1.58
#